data_AF-A0A4P6E2C6-F1
#
_entry.id   AF-A0A4P6E2C6-F1
#
_cell.length_a   1.000
_cell.length_b   1.000
_cell.length_c   1.000
_cell.angle_alpha   90.00
_cell.angle_beta   90.00
_cell.angle_gamma   90.00
#
_symmetry.space_group_name_H-M   'P 1'
#
loop_
_entity.id
_entity.type
_entity.pdbx_description
1 polymer ?
#
loop_
_entity_poly.entity_id
_entity_poly.type
_entity_poly.pdbx_seq_one_letter_code
_entity_poly.pdbx_strand_id
1 'polypeptide(L)'
;MIVTKSDLREYIREDQRMQPWPSNPLKRIIGAGGAMVRWKVYLRKCEYHHNVSQNLYHKLAYVWYLFFLKKYERRFCSEIPINVFGKGLLIWHPERIIVNPESTVGDYCSLSSGVVIAQAHGRCPAVGHHVEFMIDSKVLGGGAESPIMYGLVQTL
;
A
#
# COMPACT_ATOMS: atom_id res chain seq x y z
N MET A 1 -4.02 11.53 0.26
CA MET A 1 -2.61 11.96 0.43
C MET A 1 -2.40 12.47 1.85
N ILE A 2 -1.29 12.12 2.50
CA ILE A 2 -1.03 12.43 3.93
C ILE A 2 -0.16 13.70 4.04
N VAL A 3 -0.70 14.79 4.59
CA VAL A 3 0.04 16.07 4.72
C VAL A 3 0.06 16.62 6.14
N THR A 4 -0.79 16.10 7.03
CA THR A 4 -0.81 16.50 8.44
C THR A 4 -0.54 15.32 9.38
N LYS A 5 -0.20 15.61 10.64
CA LYS A 5 -0.10 14.60 11.70
C LYS A 5 -1.46 13.98 12.04
N SER A 6 -2.58 14.67 11.80
CA SER A 6 -3.92 14.09 11.92
C SER A 6 -4.13 13.03 10.84
N ASP A 7 -3.81 13.34 9.58
CA ASP A 7 -3.94 12.40 8.47
C ASP A 7 -3.12 11.14 8.72
N LEU A 8 -1.86 11.30 9.15
CA LEU A 8 -0.99 10.16 9.44
C LEU A 8 -1.59 9.25 10.53
N ARG A 9 -2.15 9.85 11.58
CA ARG A 9 -2.81 9.10 12.67
C ARG A 9 -4.06 8.41 12.18
N GLU A 10 -4.84 9.05 11.32
CA GLU A 10 -6.04 8.48 10.72
C GLU A 10 -5.70 7.29 9.81
N TYR A 11 -4.75 7.44 8.89
CA TYR A 11 -4.35 6.37 7.97
C TYR A 11 -3.84 5.14 8.73
N ILE A 12 -2.95 5.34 9.71
CA ILE A 12 -2.44 4.24 10.54
C ILE A 12 -3.58 3.59 11.33
N ARG A 13 -4.52 4.37 11.89
CA ARG A 13 -5.66 3.84 12.65
C ARG A 13 -6.57 3.01 11.77
N GLU A 14 -6.92 3.49 10.58
CA GLU A 14 -7.80 2.76 9.66
C GLU A 14 -7.12 1.49 9.10
N ASP A 15 -5.82 1.56 8.77
CA ASP A 15 -5.04 0.39 8.35
C ASP A 15 -4.97 -0.67 9.47
N GLN A 16 -4.91 -0.25 10.73
CA GLN A 16 -4.94 -1.13 11.91
C GLN A 16 -6.33 -1.64 12.25
N ARG A 17 -7.39 -0.87 11.98
CA ARG A 17 -8.78 -1.30 12.15
C ARG A 17 -9.11 -2.44 11.20
N MET A 18 -8.67 -2.33 9.94
CA MET A 18 -8.82 -3.38 8.94
C MET A 18 -7.90 -4.58 9.21
N GLN A 19 -6.70 -4.32 9.75
CA GLN A 19 -5.70 -5.36 9.99
C GLN A 19 -5.00 -5.17 11.34
N PRO A 20 -5.60 -5.70 12.42
CA PRO A 20 -5.10 -5.48 13.77
C PRO A 20 -3.76 -6.18 14.00
N TRP A 21 -3.02 -5.67 14.99
CA TRP A 21 -1.82 -6.34 15.48
C TRP A 21 -2.17 -7.74 16.00
N PRO A 22 -1.29 -8.74 15.76
CA PRO A 22 -1.42 -10.03 16.42
C PRO A 22 -1.56 -9.87 17.94
N SER A 23 -2.46 -10.61 18.58
CA SER A 23 -2.69 -10.50 20.03
C SER A 23 -1.42 -10.83 20.83
N ASN A 24 -0.65 -11.83 20.39
CA ASN A 24 0.58 -12.26 21.04
C ASN A 24 1.77 -11.31 20.73
N PRO A 25 2.45 -10.73 21.75
CA PRO A 25 3.60 -9.84 21.58
C PRO A 25 4.75 -10.44 20.77
N LEU A 26 5.03 -11.73 20.93
CA LEU A 26 6.07 -12.41 20.15
C LEU A 26 5.70 -12.44 18.67
N LYS A 27 4.44 -12.78 18.34
CA LYS A 27 3.95 -12.73 16.95
C LYS A 27 3.94 -11.31 16.38
N ARG A 28 3.81 -10.27 17.20
CA ARG A 28 3.99 -8.88 16.74
C ARG A 28 5.43 -8.63 16.29
N ILE A 29 6.43 -9.18 16.96
CA ILE A 29 7.85 -8.93 16.63
C ILE A 29 8.33 -9.82 15.49
N ILE A 30 8.17 -11.14 15.61
CA ILE A 30 8.77 -12.11 14.68
C ILE A 30 7.79 -12.65 13.61
N GLY A 31 6.48 -12.54 13.85
CA GLY A 31 5.46 -13.11 12.97
C GLY A 31 5.22 -12.28 11.70
N ALA A 32 4.77 -12.95 10.64
CA ALA A 32 4.40 -12.33 9.36
C ALA A 32 3.32 -11.25 9.55
N GLY A 33 2.32 -11.50 10.41
CA GLY A 33 1.29 -10.53 10.75
C GLY A 33 1.85 -9.22 11.32
N GLY A 34 2.79 -9.32 12.26
CA GLY A 34 3.45 -8.15 12.83
C GLY A 34 4.40 -7.44 11.86
N ALA A 35 5.08 -8.19 11.00
CA ALA A 35 5.93 -7.66 9.94
C ALA A 35 5.13 -6.81 8.94
N MET A 36 3.95 -7.28 8.54
CA MET A 36 3.05 -6.58 7.62
C MET A 36 2.47 -5.30 8.23
N VAL A 37 2.01 -5.33 9.50
CA VAL A 37 1.53 -4.10 10.13
C VAL A 37 2.65 -3.05 10.24
N ARG A 38 3.89 -3.47 10.55
CA ARG A 38 5.05 -2.56 10.50
C ARG A 38 5.30 -2.03 9.10
N TRP A 39 5.21 -2.87 8.08
CA TRP A 39 5.42 -2.48 6.69
C TRP A 39 4.47 -1.35 6.29
N LYS A 40 3.17 -1.49 6.58
CA LYS A 40 2.18 -0.43 6.35
C LYS A 40 2.47 0.84 7.15
N VAL A 41 2.85 0.71 8.43
CA VAL A 41 3.24 1.86 9.25
C VAL A 41 4.43 2.61 8.63
N TYR A 42 5.44 1.90 8.14
CA TYR A 42 6.58 2.53 7.47
C TYR A 42 6.18 3.18 6.15
N LEU A 43 5.31 2.56 5.36
CA LEU A 43 4.72 3.16 4.17
C LEU A 43 4.06 4.52 4.50
N ARG A 44 3.16 4.56 5.49
CA ARG A 44 2.45 5.80 5.88
C ARG A 44 3.38 6.88 6.41
N LYS A 45 4.41 6.48 7.16
CA LYS A 45 5.43 7.43 7.65
C LYS A 45 6.30 7.97 6.51
N CYS A 46 6.65 7.13 5.53
CA CYS A 46 7.32 7.59 4.32
C CYS A 46 6.46 8.61 3.59
N GLU A 47 5.18 8.32 3.35
CA GLU A 47 4.22 9.25 2.71
C GLU A 47 4.19 10.60 3.43
N TYR A 48 3.98 10.61 4.75
CA TYR A 48 3.96 11.85 5.54
C TYR A 48 5.26 12.64 5.45
N HIS A 49 6.41 11.99 5.68
CA HIS A 49 7.69 12.67 5.70
C HIS A 49 8.14 13.11 4.30
N HIS A 50 7.69 12.44 3.24
CA HIS A 50 7.88 12.83 1.85
C HIS A 50 7.03 14.05 1.50
N ASN A 51 5.73 14.02 1.80
CA ASN A 51 4.79 15.07 1.38
C ASN A 51 4.99 16.39 2.13
N VAL A 52 5.44 16.33 3.39
CA VAL A 52 5.66 17.52 4.22
C VAL A 52 7.10 18.05 4.09
N SER A 53 7.97 17.44 3.28
CA SER A 53 9.43 17.62 3.33
C SER A 53 9.91 19.06 2.99
N GLN A 54 9.87 19.96 3.96
CA GLN A 54 10.39 21.33 3.83
C GLN A 54 11.69 21.52 4.62
N ASN A 55 11.93 20.74 5.68
CA ASN A 55 13.09 20.87 6.56
C ASN A 55 13.91 19.56 6.69
N LEU A 56 15.14 19.67 7.22
CA LEU A 56 16.10 18.57 7.32
C LEU A 56 15.58 17.39 8.13
N TYR A 57 14.80 17.64 9.19
CA TYR A 57 14.19 16.59 9.99
C TYR A 57 13.30 15.68 9.15
N HIS A 58 12.41 16.24 8.32
CA HIS A 58 11.53 15.45 7.46
C HIS A 58 12.32 14.67 6.41
N LYS A 59 13.38 15.24 5.84
CA LYS A 59 14.25 14.54 4.87
C LYS A 59 14.96 13.35 5.49
N LEU A 60 15.56 13.52 6.67
CA LEU A 60 16.24 12.44 7.39
C LEU A 60 15.26 11.34 7.83
N ALA A 61 14.11 11.73 8.36
CA ALA A 61 13.07 10.78 8.74
C ALA A 61 12.52 10.01 7.53
N TYR A 62 12.33 10.67 6.37
CA TYR A 62 11.93 10.01 5.13
C TYR A 62 12.94 8.94 4.72
N VAL A 63 14.24 9.26 4.65
CA VAL A 63 15.30 8.30 4.29
C VAL A 63 15.34 7.13 5.28
N TRP A 64 15.22 7.41 6.57
CA TRP A 64 15.17 6.39 7.61
C TRP A 64 14.00 5.41 7.40
N TYR A 65 12.78 5.91 7.23
CA TYR A 65 11.62 5.05 7.01
C TYR A 65 11.66 4.36 5.64
N LEU A 66 12.20 5.01 4.62
CA LEU A 66 12.39 4.43 3.29
C LEU A 66 13.31 3.22 3.34
N PHE A 67 14.39 3.28 4.12
CA PHE A 67 15.27 2.13 4.32
C PHE A 67 14.51 0.91 4.89
N PHE A 68 13.66 1.13 5.90
CA PHE A 68 12.84 0.05 6.46
C PHE A 68 11.76 -0.42 5.49
N LEU A 69 11.10 0.50 4.77
CA LEU A 69 10.13 0.18 3.74
C LEU A 69 10.75 -0.76 2.69
N LYS A 70 11.90 -0.38 2.11
CA LYS A 70 12.64 -1.18 1.13
C LYS A 70 13.12 -2.53 1.69
N LYS A 71 13.42 -2.62 3.00
CA LYS A 71 13.74 -3.90 3.64
C LYS A 71 12.55 -4.86 3.65
N TYR A 72 11.33 -4.38 3.89
CA TYR A 72 10.13 -5.21 3.84
C TYR A 72 9.70 -5.55 2.41
N GLU A 73 9.80 -4.58 1.49
CA GLU A 73 9.56 -4.83 0.07
C GLU A 73 10.42 -5.98 -0.46
N ARG A 74 11.74 -5.96 -0.17
CA ARG A 74 12.64 -7.08 -0.52
C ARG A 74 12.29 -8.38 0.19
N ARG A 75 11.88 -8.32 1.46
CA ARG A 75 11.52 -9.52 2.24
C ARG A 75 10.29 -10.22 1.67
N PHE A 76 9.31 -9.46 1.20
CA PHE A 76 8.07 -10.00 0.63
C PHE A 76 8.11 -10.12 -0.89
N CYS A 77 9.19 -9.67 -1.54
CA CYS A 77 9.27 -9.56 -3.00
C CYS A 77 8.09 -8.75 -3.57
N SER A 78 7.80 -7.61 -2.94
CA SER A 78 6.64 -6.78 -3.27
C SER A 78 6.99 -5.31 -3.27
N GLU A 79 6.40 -4.56 -4.20
CA GLU A 79 6.64 -3.15 -4.42
C GLU A 79 5.32 -2.39 -4.26
N ILE A 80 5.20 -1.65 -3.16
CA ILE A 80 4.07 -0.76 -2.87
C ILE A 80 4.61 0.66 -2.74
N PRO A 81 4.49 1.49 -3.78
CA PRO A 81 4.98 2.86 -3.74
C PRO A 81 4.20 3.73 -2.75
N ILE A 82 4.86 4.78 -2.28
CA ILE A 82 4.24 5.83 -1.48
C ILE A 82 3.19 6.57 -2.31
N ASN A 83 2.16 7.09 -1.66
CA ASN A 83 1.10 7.95 -2.22
C ASN A 83 0.17 7.27 -3.24
N VAL A 84 0.22 5.95 -3.39
CA VAL A 84 -0.70 5.21 -4.29
C VAL A 84 -2.01 4.84 -3.59
N PHE A 85 -1.94 4.33 -2.35
CA PHE A 85 -3.10 3.76 -1.66
C PHE A 85 -3.74 4.71 -0.66
N GLY A 86 -5.07 4.79 -0.68
CA GLY A 86 -5.90 5.39 0.36
C GLY A 86 -5.79 4.70 1.73
N LYS A 87 -6.52 5.20 2.73
CA LYS A 87 -6.51 4.66 4.11
C LYS A 87 -7.24 3.32 4.19
N GLY A 88 -6.98 2.51 5.22
CA GLY A 88 -7.66 1.23 5.40
C GLY A 88 -7.14 0.13 4.48
N LEU A 89 -5.87 0.22 4.06
CA LEU A 89 -5.24 -0.78 3.21
C LEU A 89 -5.11 -2.11 3.97
N LEU A 90 -5.68 -3.17 3.39
CA LEU A 90 -5.59 -4.53 3.89
C LEU A 90 -4.68 -5.35 2.95
N ILE A 91 -3.76 -6.15 3.50
CA ILE A 91 -2.88 -7.00 2.69
C ILE A 91 -2.99 -8.43 3.24
N TRP A 92 -3.61 -9.35 2.53
CA TRP A 92 -3.81 -10.72 3.03
C TRP A 92 -2.51 -11.53 3.00
N HIS A 93 -1.89 -11.56 1.82
CA HIS A 93 -0.64 -12.27 1.56
C HIS A 93 0.29 -11.28 0.86
N PRO A 94 1.32 -10.77 1.56
CA PRO A 94 2.11 -9.65 1.09
C PRO A 94 3.04 -9.98 -0.08
N GLU A 95 3.07 -11.21 -0.58
CA GLU A 95 4.07 -11.67 -1.56
C GLU A 95 3.72 -11.33 -3.02
N ARG A 96 4.73 -10.93 -3.80
CA ARG A 96 4.65 -10.71 -5.27
C ARG A 96 3.66 -9.62 -5.71
N ILE A 97 3.44 -8.61 -4.88
CA ILE A 97 2.59 -7.45 -5.23
C ILE A 97 3.45 -6.45 -6.01
N ILE A 98 3.00 -6.00 -7.17
CA ILE A 98 3.71 -5.01 -8.00
C ILE A 98 2.75 -3.87 -8.30
N VAL A 99 3.08 -2.66 -7.87
CA VAL A 99 2.25 -1.48 -8.06
C VAL A 99 3.06 -0.36 -8.69
N ASN A 100 2.54 0.20 -9.78
CA ASN A 100 3.15 1.34 -10.46
C ASN A 100 2.90 2.63 -9.63
N PRO A 101 3.94 3.44 -9.37
CA PRO A 101 3.86 4.64 -8.53
C PRO A 101 2.93 5.75 -9.06
N GLU A 102 2.60 5.74 -10.34
CA GLU A 102 1.66 6.70 -10.96
C GLU A 102 0.20 6.24 -10.86
N SER A 103 -0.06 5.03 -10.33
CA SER A 103 -1.42 4.54 -10.10
C SER A 103 -2.04 5.23 -8.88
N THR A 104 -3.36 5.27 -8.84
CA THR A 104 -4.11 5.73 -7.65
C THR A 104 -5.10 4.65 -7.25
N VAL A 105 -5.14 4.30 -5.97
CA VAL A 105 -6.09 3.32 -5.41
C VAL A 105 -6.79 3.94 -4.20
N GLY A 106 -8.11 3.88 -4.20
CA GLY A 106 -8.94 4.48 -3.16
C GLY A 106 -8.84 3.81 -1.79
N ASP A 107 -9.60 4.36 -0.86
CA ASP A 107 -9.70 3.89 0.52
C ASP A 107 -10.30 2.47 0.63
N TYR A 108 -9.93 1.78 1.71
CA TYR A 108 -10.46 0.49 2.13
C TYR A 108 -10.33 -0.64 1.11
N CYS A 109 -9.28 -0.60 0.30
CA CYS A 109 -8.96 -1.68 -0.63
C CYS A 109 -8.15 -2.82 0.05
N SER A 110 -8.33 -4.04 -0.45
CA SER A 110 -7.59 -5.23 0.01
C SER A 110 -6.75 -5.85 -1.11
N LEU A 111 -5.52 -6.25 -0.78
CA LEU A 111 -4.59 -6.89 -1.72
C LEU A 111 -4.28 -8.31 -1.28
N SER A 112 -4.31 -9.24 -2.23
CA SER A 112 -3.78 -10.60 -2.06
C SER A 112 -2.43 -10.78 -2.75
N SER A 113 -1.84 -11.97 -2.64
CA SER A 113 -0.54 -12.25 -3.27
C SER A 113 -0.64 -12.20 -4.79
N GLY A 114 0.42 -11.72 -5.44
CA GLY A 114 0.52 -11.72 -6.90
C GLY A 114 -0.23 -10.59 -7.62
N VAL A 115 -0.83 -9.66 -6.88
CA VAL A 115 -1.56 -8.54 -7.48
C VAL A 115 -0.61 -7.63 -8.27
N VAL A 116 -0.98 -7.31 -9.50
CA VAL A 116 -0.24 -6.38 -10.36
C VAL A 116 -1.11 -5.19 -10.74
N ILE A 117 -0.69 -3.97 -10.37
CA ILE A 117 -1.32 -2.72 -10.79
C ILE A 117 -0.28 -1.96 -11.60
N ALA A 118 -0.41 -1.93 -12.93
CA ALA A 118 0.64 -1.43 -13.79
C ALA A 118 0.13 -0.59 -14.96
N GLN A 119 1.05 0.20 -15.52
CA GLN A 119 0.79 1.01 -16.69
C GLN A 119 0.59 0.12 -17.92
N ALA A 120 -0.39 0.47 -18.75
CA ALA A 120 -0.50 -0.04 -20.11
C ALA A 120 -0.82 1.11 -21.07
N HIS A 121 -0.21 1.10 -22.25
CA HIS A 121 -0.41 2.12 -23.29
C HIS A 121 -0.26 3.57 -22.77
N GLY A 122 0.72 3.81 -21.89
CA GLY A 122 1.00 5.14 -21.32
C GLY A 122 -0.05 5.64 -20.31
N ARG A 123 -0.92 4.76 -19.79
CA ARG A 123 -1.94 5.11 -18.80
C ARG A 123 -1.85 4.23 -17.57
N CYS A 124 -2.04 4.85 -16.40
CA CYS A 124 -1.95 4.19 -15.11
C CYS A 124 -3.35 4.02 -14.49
N PRO A 125 -3.59 2.92 -13.75
CA PRO A 125 -4.89 2.65 -13.16
C PRO A 125 -5.31 3.69 -12.12
N ALA A 126 -6.58 4.07 -12.16
CA ALA A 126 -7.27 4.79 -11.09
C ALA A 126 -8.39 3.89 -10.55
N VAL A 127 -8.18 3.32 -9.37
CA VAL A 127 -9.11 2.40 -8.73
C VAL A 127 -9.88 3.12 -7.63
N GLY A 128 -11.18 2.88 -7.57
CA GLY A 128 -12.08 3.44 -6.56
C GLY A 128 -11.86 2.90 -5.15
N HIS A 129 -12.86 3.08 -4.29
CA HIS A 129 -12.85 2.65 -2.89
C HIS A 129 -13.40 1.23 -2.75
N HIS A 130 -13.05 0.55 -1.65
CA HIS A 130 -13.62 -0.75 -1.28
C HIS A 130 -13.44 -1.84 -2.36
N VAL A 131 -12.31 -1.82 -3.06
CA VAL A 131 -11.97 -2.83 -4.07
C VAL A 131 -11.11 -3.93 -3.45
N GLU A 132 -11.50 -5.17 -3.71
CA GLU A 132 -10.74 -6.35 -3.31
C GLU A 132 -10.00 -6.94 -4.50
N PHE A 133 -8.67 -6.93 -4.42
CA PHE A 133 -7.79 -7.54 -5.40
C PHE A 133 -7.44 -8.96 -4.94
N MET A 134 -8.06 -9.93 -5.60
CA MET A 134 -7.81 -11.35 -5.35
C MET A 134 -6.45 -11.80 -5.89
N ILE A 135 -6.08 -13.03 -5.53
CA ILE A 135 -4.78 -13.64 -5.86
C ILE A 135 -4.52 -13.55 -7.37
N ASP A 136 -3.30 -13.15 -7.74
CA ASP A 136 -2.79 -13.02 -9.11
C ASP A 136 -3.62 -12.11 -10.05
N SER A 137 -4.50 -11.26 -9.50
CA SER A 137 -5.27 -10.29 -10.29
C SER A 137 -4.38 -9.18 -10.86
N LYS A 138 -4.74 -8.70 -12.06
CA LYS A 138 -4.00 -7.66 -12.78
C LYS A 138 -4.91 -6.51 -13.18
N VAL A 139 -4.49 -5.29 -12.89
CA VAL A 139 -5.15 -4.06 -13.35
C VAL A 139 -4.15 -3.27 -14.18
N LEU A 140 -4.44 -3.12 -15.46
CA LEU A 140 -3.56 -2.53 -16.45
C LEU A 140 -4.24 -1.35 -17.15
N GLY A 141 -3.51 -0.27 -17.40
CA GLY A 141 -4.01 0.87 -18.20
C GLY A 141 -4.88 1.86 -17.41
N GLY A 142 -5.63 2.72 -18.11
CA GLY A 142 -6.55 3.71 -17.51
C GLY A 142 -7.56 4.28 -18.51
N GLY A 143 -8.83 4.41 -18.10
CA GLY A 143 -9.94 4.93 -18.91
C GLY A 143 -11.19 5.25 -18.07
N ALA A 144 -11.95 6.28 -18.46
CA ALA A 144 -12.93 7.00 -17.64
C ALA A 144 -14.15 6.22 -17.13
N GLU A 145 -14.40 5.02 -17.65
CA GLU A 145 -15.51 4.16 -17.21
C GLU A 145 -15.09 2.70 -17.39
N SER A 146 -14.26 2.20 -16.48
CA SER A 146 -14.08 0.76 -16.35
C SER A 146 -15.13 0.27 -15.35
N PRO A 147 -16.21 -0.43 -15.76
CA PRO A 147 -17.03 -1.14 -14.79
C PRO A 147 -16.09 -2.01 -13.97
N ILE A 148 -16.25 -1.92 -12.66
CA ILE A 148 -15.50 -2.73 -11.72
C ILE A 148 -15.80 -4.18 -12.11
N MET A 149 -14.85 -4.85 -12.75
CA MET A 149 -14.91 -6.28 -12.95
C MET A 149 -14.69 -6.93 -11.59
N TYR A 150 -15.77 -7.04 -10.84
CA TYR A 150 -15.88 -7.93 -9.70
C TYR A 150 -15.83 -9.36 -10.23
N GLY A 151 -14.62 -9.92 -10.31
CA GLY A 151 -14.36 -11.32 -10.68
C GLY A 151 -13.56 -11.47 -11.97
N LEU A 152 -12.35 -12.02 -11.84
CA LEU A 152 -11.46 -12.48 -12.93
C LEU A 152 -11.27 -11.47 -14.09
N VAL A 153 -10.29 -10.56 -13.96
CA VAL A 153 -9.73 -9.87 -15.14
C VAL A 153 -8.34 -10.42 -15.46
N GLN A 154 -8.35 -11.47 -16.27
CA GLN A 154 -7.32 -11.65 -17.28
C GLN A 154 -7.49 -10.52 -18.32
N THR A 155 -6.47 -9.70 -18.49
CA THR A 155 -6.21 -9.05 -19.78
C THR A 155 -4.72 -9.12 -20.06
N LEU A 156 -4.25 -10.34 -20.33
CA LEU A 156 -3.68 -10.83 -21.59
C LEU A 156 -3.58 -12.36 -21.50
#